data_AF-H6RHY2-F1
#
_entry.id   AF-H6RHY2-F1
#
_cell.length_a   1.000
_cell.length_b   1.000
_cell.length_c   1.000
_cell.angle_alpha   90.00
_cell.angle_beta   90.00
_cell.angle_gamma   90.00
#
_symmetry.space_group_name_H-M   'P 1'
#
loop_
_entity.id
_entity.type
_entity.pdbx_description
1 polymer ?
#
loop_
_entity_poly.entity_id
_entity_poly.type
_entity_poly.pdbx_seq_one_letter_code
_entity_poly.pdbx_strand_id
1 'polypeptide(L)'
;MGPIIAVIFTIITGWLLLKKYNPHAVLLVSGLSMLTISMFLEYNLPDLKNPTGLSGFDLFRYIKESFSKTNAGVGLMIMAIGGFVAYIDKIGASNALVNLAMRPLKLFKNKPYIAASLVIPLGQVLFVAIPSAAGLSLLLMASLFPILVRLGVSRLSAVSVITATTAFGIGPASAITASATQIADVDTIVFFIKNQIPMVIPLSISMMVTYYFVNRYFDKKQVINTDEIVNEDTKLNVPLIYAVIPVLPIILLLVFSKIFNAFDPPITLDTTTAMFISLFIGLLFELVRTRNIKAVLTSLNTFWNGMGNIFKTVVTLIITADIFAKGLISLGFIDGLINASQSLGFGVVGIGVIMTVMIFLASMLMGSGNASFFAFGPLVPKITKSLGAETSTLILPMQLSASMGRTVSPVAGVIIATAEIAKVSTLAIVKRNLIPLGIALVIMLFYHFI
;
A
#
# COMPACT_ATOMS: atom_id res chain seq x y z
N MET A 1 28.05 -21.31 -4.30
CA MET A 1 27.87 -20.59 -5.58
C MET A 1 26.47 -20.02 -5.73
N GLY A 2 25.40 -20.81 -5.52
CA GLY A 2 24.00 -20.34 -5.61
C GLY A 2 23.68 -18.99 -4.94
N PRO A 3 23.98 -18.78 -3.64
CA PRO A 3 23.64 -17.52 -2.96
C PRO A 3 24.29 -16.29 -3.59
N ILE A 4 25.52 -16.43 -4.12
CA ILE A 4 26.24 -15.35 -4.80
C ILE A 4 25.53 -15.01 -6.12
N ILE A 5 25.11 -16.02 -6.89
CA ILE A 5 24.34 -15.83 -8.12
C ILE A 5 23.02 -15.11 -7.80
N ALA A 6 22.31 -15.52 -6.75
CA ALA A 6 21.09 -14.87 -6.31
C ALA A 6 21.29 -13.39 -5.94
N VAL A 7 22.39 -13.05 -5.27
CA VAL A 7 22.74 -11.66 -4.96
C VAL A 7 23.01 -10.87 -6.24
N ILE A 8 23.75 -11.43 -7.21
CA ILE A 8 24.00 -10.79 -8.51
C ILE A 8 22.68 -10.50 -9.23
N PHE A 9 21.78 -11.49 -9.32
CA PHE A 9 20.46 -11.29 -9.92
C PHE A 9 19.62 -10.25 -9.18
N THR A 10 19.72 -10.21 -7.84
CA THR A 10 19.03 -9.20 -7.03
C THR A 10 19.54 -7.79 -7.32
N ILE A 11 20.87 -7.62 -7.44
CA ILE A 11 21.50 -6.34 -7.79
C ILE A 11 21.10 -5.91 -9.21
N ILE A 12 21.17 -6.81 -10.18
CA ILE A 12 20.78 -6.53 -11.58
C ILE A 12 19.30 -6.17 -11.66
N THR A 13 18.44 -6.94 -11.00
CA THR A 13 17.00 -6.70 -10.92
C THR A 13 16.72 -5.33 -10.31
N GLY A 14 17.34 -5.02 -9.17
CA GLY A 14 17.27 -3.71 -8.54
C GLY A 14 17.68 -2.60 -9.51
N TRP A 15 18.84 -2.73 -10.15
CA TRP A 15 19.35 -1.75 -11.11
C TRP A 15 18.44 -1.53 -12.33
N LEU A 16 17.85 -2.60 -12.89
CA LEU A 16 16.88 -2.48 -13.98
C LEU A 16 15.62 -1.74 -13.54
N LEU A 17 15.13 -2.02 -12.32
CA LEU A 17 13.99 -1.31 -11.74
C LEU A 17 14.33 0.18 -11.50
N LEU A 18 15.56 0.51 -11.09
CA LEU A 18 16.04 1.89 -10.98
C LEU A 18 16.06 2.62 -12.33
N LYS A 19 16.40 1.91 -13.39
CA LYS A 19 16.37 2.44 -14.76
C LYS A 19 14.96 2.49 -15.38
N LYS A 20 13.91 2.30 -14.58
CA LYS A 20 12.50 2.36 -15.01
C LYS A 20 12.12 1.33 -16.09
N TYR A 21 12.80 0.18 -16.12
CA TYR A 21 12.34 -0.96 -16.92
C TYR A 21 11.02 -1.50 -16.36
N ASN A 22 10.23 -2.18 -17.20
CA ASN A 22 8.93 -2.74 -16.80
C ASN A 22 9.10 -3.73 -15.63
N PRO A 23 8.54 -3.47 -14.44
CA PRO A 23 8.78 -4.32 -13.27
C PRO A 23 8.28 -5.75 -13.41
N HIS A 24 7.16 -5.95 -14.13
CA HIS A 24 6.61 -7.28 -14.38
C HIS A 24 7.58 -8.13 -15.21
N ALA A 25 8.10 -7.54 -16.30
CA ALA A 25 9.04 -8.23 -17.18
C ALA A 25 10.36 -8.53 -16.47
N VAL A 26 10.92 -7.55 -15.74
CA VAL A 26 12.19 -7.71 -15.03
C VAL A 26 12.07 -8.82 -13.98
N LEU A 27 11.05 -8.82 -13.12
CA LEU A 27 10.88 -9.86 -12.09
C LEU A 27 10.64 -11.24 -12.70
N LEU A 28 9.81 -11.33 -13.74
CA LEU A 28 9.53 -12.60 -14.42
C LEU A 28 10.80 -13.19 -15.06
N VAL A 29 11.51 -12.40 -15.85
CA VAL A 29 12.72 -12.84 -16.56
C VAL A 29 13.83 -13.19 -15.58
N SER A 30 14.04 -12.38 -14.53
CA SER A 30 15.02 -12.70 -13.48
C SER A 30 14.66 -13.98 -12.75
N GLY A 31 13.37 -14.16 -12.37
CA GLY A 31 12.91 -15.37 -11.69
C GLY A 31 13.09 -16.64 -12.51
N LEU A 32 12.66 -16.62 -13.79
CA LEU A 32 12.81 -17.76 -14.70
C LEU A 32 14.27 -18.04 -15.02
N SER A 33 15.11 -17.01 -15.19
CA SER A 33 16.55 -17.17 -15.38
C SER A 33 17.20 -17.85 -14.18
N MET A 34 16.85 -17.44 -12.95
CA MET A 34 17.37 -18.06 -11.73
C MET A 34 16.93 -19.51 -11.59
N LEU A 35 15.65 -19.83 -11.86
CA LEU A 35 15.15 -21.21 -11.87
C LEU A 35 15.86 -22.07 -12.92
N THR A 36 16.12 -21.50 -14.10
CA THR A 36 16.86 -22.18 -15.17
C THR A 36 18.30 -22.47 -14.75
N ILE A 37 18.99 -21.50 -14.13
CA ILE A 37 20.34 -21.69 -13.61
C ILE A 37 20.35 -22.71 -12.47
N SER A 38 19.37 -22.64 -11.56
CA SER A 38 19.22 -23.63 -10.47
C SER A 38 19.07 -25.05 -11.03
N MET A 39 18.27 -25.22 -12.09
CA MET A 39 18.12 -26.49 -12.80
C MET A 39 19.45 -27.00 -13.40
N PHE A 40 20.24 -26.14 -14.06
CA PHE A 40 21.54 -26.53 -14.63
C PHE A 40 22.61 -26.83 -13.57
N LEU A 41 22.49 -26.23 -12.39
CA LEU A 41 23.38 -26.47 -11.25
C LEU A 41 22.91 -27.63 -10.36
N GLU A 42 21.87 -28.36 -10.77
CA GLU A 42 21.28 -29.48 -10.02
C GLU A 42 20.85 -29.10 -8.59
N TYR A 43 20.44 -27.85 -8.40
CA TYR A 43 19.87 -27.39 -7.14
C TYR A 43 18.39 -27.75 -7.03
N ASN A 44 17.90 -27.83 -5.79
CA ASN A 44 16.50 -28.14 -5.52
C ASN A 44 15.59 -27.02 -6.03
N LEU A 45 14.75 -27.34 -7.02
CA LEU A 45 13.70 -26.47 -7.48
C LEU A 45 12.51 -26.49 -6.49
N PRO A 46 11.70 -25.42 -6.42
CA PRO A 46 10.51 -25.41 -5.58
C PRO A 46 9.48 -26.47 -6.01
N ASP A 47 8.77 -27.08 -5.06
CA ASP A 47 7.81 -28.13 -5.41
C ASP A 47 6.67 -27.63 -6.33
N LEU A 48 6.39 -28.40 -7.39
CA LEU A 48 5.22 -28.22 -8.25
C LEU A 48 4.11 -29.18 -7.82
N LYS A 49 2.86 -28.69 -7.74
CA LYS A 49 1.72 -29.56 -7.40
C LYS A 49 1.49 -30.63 -8.46
N ASN A 50 1.64 -30.25 -9.73
CA ASN A 50 1.40 -31.12 -10.87
C ASN A 50 2.49 -30.87 -11.92
N PRO A 51 3.65 -31.55 -11.81
CA PRO A 51 4.72 -31.43 -12.78
C PRO A 51 4.28 -31.96 -14.15
N THR A 52 4.91 -31.45 -15.20
CA THR A 52 4.58 -31.79 -16.60
C THR A 52 5.25 -33.07 -17.08
N GLY A 53 6.23 -33.58 -16.33
CA GLY A 53 7.07 -34.71 -16.72
C GLY A 53 8.31 -34.32 -17.54
N LEU A 54 8.44 -33.05 -17.94
CA LEU A 54 9.63 -32.50 -18.60
C LEU A 54 10.08 -31.22 -17.88
N SER A 55 11.27 -31.23 -17.30
CA SER A 55 11.80 -30.13 -16.47
C SER A 55 11.84 -28.76 -17.18
N GLY A 56 12.01 -28.74 -18.51
CA GLY A 56 11.94 -27.49 -19.28
C GLY A 56 10.52 -26.88 -19.35
N PHE A 57 9.49 -27.72 -19.43
CA PHE A 57 8.09 -27.26 -19.39
C PHE A 57 7.62 -26.93 -17.98
N ASP A 58 8.28 -27.48 -16.97
CA ASP A 58 8.05 -27.13 -15.56
C ASP A 58 8.37 -25.65 -15.27
N LEU A 59 9.28 -25.02 -16.01
CA LEU A 59 9.52 -23.57 -15.94
C LEU A 59 8.24 -22.76 -16.24
N PHE A 60 7.51 -23.14 -17.28
CA PHE A 60 6.22 -22.53 -17.63
C PHE A 60 5.11 -22.97 -16.67
N ARG A 61 5.24 -24.17 -16.08
CA ARG A 61 4.31 -24.64 -15.06
C ARG A 61 4.34 -23.79 -13.80
N TYR A 62 5.52 -23.33 -13.36
CA TYR A 62 5.61 -22.38 -12.25
C TYR A 62 4.78 -21.12 -12.51
N ILE A 63 4.80 -20.60 -13.75
CA ILE A 63 3.99 -19.44 -14.14
C ILE A 63 2.51 -19.77 -13.93
N LYS A 64 2.01 -20.85 -14.53
CA LYS A 64 0.60 -21.27 -14.42
C LYS A 64 0.17 -21.45 -12.97
N GLU A 65 0.96 -22.13 -12.14
CA GLU A 65 0.62 -22.37 -10.74
C GLU A 65 0.61 -21.07 -9.92
N SER A 66 1.57 -20.17 -10.16
CA SER A 66 1.58 -18.84 -9.54
C SER A 66 0.34 -18.02 -9.92
N PHE A 67 -0.07 -18.04 -11.20
CA PHE A 67 -1.32 -17.41 -11.66
C PHE A 67 -2.53 -18.01 -10.95
N SER A 68 -2.67 -19.33 -10.95
CA SER A 68 -3.84 -20.01 -10.37
C SER A 68 -3.97 -19.75 -8.87
N LYS A 69 -2.86 -19.87 -8.12
CA LYS A 69 -2.84 -19.64 -6.67
C LYS A 69 -3.15 -18.17 -6.35
N THR A 70 -2.49 -17.25 -7.04
CA THR A 70 -2.63 -15.82 -6.75
C THR A 70 -4.01 -15.31 -7.12
N ASN A 71 -4.54 -15.66 -8.30
CA ASN A 71 -5.86 -15.20 -8.73
C ASN A 71 -6.98 -15.71 -7.81
N ALA A 72 -6.92 -16.97 -7.37
CA ALA A 72 -7.96 -17.54 -6.53
C ALA A 72 -7.95 -16.98 -5.09
N GLY A 73 -6.77 -16.61 -4.58
CA GLY A 73 -6.62 -16.01 -3.25
C GLY A 73 -6.55 -14.50 -3.30
N VAL A 74 -5.40 -13.95 -2.91
CA VAL A 74 -5.14 -12.51 -2.78
C VAL A 74 -5.50 -11.69 -4.03
N GLY A 75 -5.35 -12.25 -5.23
CA GLY A 75 -5.66 -11.59 -6.50
C GLY A 75 -7.13 -11.18 -6.60
N LEU A 76 -8.06 -12.10 -6.33
CA LEU A 76 -9.49 -11.80 -6.32
C LEU A 76 -9.84 -10.74 -5.27
N MET A 77 -9.27 -10.87 -4.07
CA MET A 77 -9.47 -9.90 -2.98
C MET A 77 -9.04 -8.48 -3.41
N ILE A 78 -7.82 -8.30 -3.94
CA ILE A 78 -7.32 -6.99 -4.36
C ILE A 78 -8.11 -6.46 -5.59
N MET A 79 -8.50 -7.33 -6.53
CA MET A 79 -9.35 -6.92 -7.65
C MET A 79 -10.69 -6.39 -7.17
N ALA A 80 -11.39 -7.10 -6.27
CA ALA A 80 -12.67 -6.67 -5.72
C ALA A 80 -12.54 -5.33 -4.98
N ILE A 81 -11.47 -5.14 -4.21
CA ILE A 81 -11.12 -3.85 -3.60
C ILE A 81 -11.04 -2.75 -4.66
N GLY A 82 -10.24 -2.92 -5.71
CA GLY A 82 -10.05 -1.85 -6.70
C GLY A 82 -11.27 -1.60 -7.57
N GLY A 83 -12.05 -2.64 -7.88
CA GLY A 83 -13.36 -2.48 -8.50
C GLY A 83 -14.29 -1.63 -7.63
N PHE A 84 -14.36 -1.93 -6.33
CA PHE A 84 -15.20 -1.20 -5.39
C PHE A 84 -14.74 0.25 -5.25
N VAL A 85 -13.43 0.49 -5.09
CA VAL A 85 -12.83 1.83 -5.02
C VAL A 85 -13.14 2.64 -6.28
N ALA A 86 -13.05 2.05 -7.47
CA ALA A 86 -13.41 2.73 -8.72
C ALA A 86 -14.91 3.07 -8.77
N TYR A 87 -15.76 2.19 -8.26
CA TYR A 87 -17.20 2.40 -8.24
C TYR A 87 -17.61 3.53 -7.27
N ILE A 88 -17.12 3.52 -6.03
CA ILE A 88 -17.44 4.57 -5.04
C ILE A 88 -16.93 5.96 -5.46
N ASP A 89 -15.83 6.01 -6.20
CA ASP A 89 -15.32 7.24 -6.80
C ASP A 89 -16.26 7.76 -7.88
N LYS A 90 -16.69 6.88 -8.80
CA LYS A 90 -17.62 7.21 -9.88
C LYS A 90 -18.96 7.76 -9.41
N ILE A 91 -19.52 7.21 -8.33
CA ILE A 91 -20.78 7.68 -7.75
C ILE A 91 -20.60 8.87 -6.78
N GLY A 92 -19.37 9.36 -6.59
CA GLY A 92 -19.04 10.50 -5.74
C GLY A 92 -19.05 10.23 -4.23
N ALA A 93 -19.18 8.97 -3.80
CA ALA A 93 -19.22 8.60 -2.39
C ALA A 93 -17.90 8.91 -1.66
N SER A 94 -16.76 8.76 -2.35
CA SER A 94 -15.44 9.17 -1.85
C SER A 94 -15.41 10.67 -1.50
N ASN A 95 -15.96 11.52 -2.36
CA ASN A 95 -16.04 12.97 -2.12
C ASN A 95 -16.92 13.30 -0.90
N ALA A 96 -18.04 12.59 -0.73
CA ALA A 96 -18.92 12.78 0.40
C ALA A 96 -18.23 12.45 1.73
N LEU A 97 -17.50 11.33 1.78
CA LEU A 97 -16.75 10.91 2.96
C LEU A 97 -15.64 11.90 3.30
N VAL A 98 -14.84 12.32 2.32
CA VAL A 98 -13.76 13.29 2.53
C VAL A 98 -14.31 14.63 3.03
N ASN A 99 -15.40 15.14 2.45
CA ASN A 99 -15.99 16.40 2.91
C ASN A 99 -16.42 16.32 4.37
N LEU A 100 -17.08 15.23 4.76
CA LEU A 100 -17.51 15.00 6.15
C LEU A 100 -16.32 14.93 7.10
N ALA A 101 -15.32 14.11 6.78
CA ALA A 101 -14.14 13.89 7.61
C ALA A 101 -13.29 15.15 7.80
N MET A 102 -13.30 16.07 6.82
CA MET A 102 -12.49 17.29 6.86
C MET A 102 -13.22 18.49 7.50
N ARG A 103 -14.51 18.38 7.86
CA ARG A 103 -15.23 19.47 8.55
C ARG A 103 -14.55 19.98 9.83
N PRO A 104 -13.99 19.12 10.72
CA PRO A 104 -13.36 19.58 11.96
C PRO A 104 -12.17 20.51 11.74
N LEU A 105 -11.49 20.44 10.59
CA LEU A 105 -10.36 21.32 10.26
C LEU A 105 -10.77 22.80 10.17
N LYS A 106 -12.05 23.08 9.91
CA LYS A 106 -12.61 24.45 9.94
C LYS A 106 -12.58 25.08 11.33
N LEU A 107 -12.29 24.34 12.40
CA LEU A 107 -12.12 24.90 13.75
C LEU A 107 -10.71 25.47 13.97
N PHE A 108 -9.72 25.02 13.18
CA PHE A 108 -8.31 25.40 13.35
C PHE A 108 -7.85 26.49 12.37
N LYS A 109 -8.78 27.32 11.87
CA LYS A 109 -8.49 28.35 10.85
C LYS A 109 -7.38 29.31 11.26
N ASN A 110 -7.29 29.62 12.55
CA ASN A 110 -6.31 30.57 13.09
C ASN A 110 -4.95 29.92 13.42
N LYS A 111 -4.78 28.62 13.13
CA LYS A 111 -3.57 27.84 13.47
C LYS A 111 -3.14 26.96 12.28
N PRO A 112 -2.61 27.55 11.19
CA PRO A 112 -2.33 26.86 9.92
C PRO A 112 -1.50 25.59 10.08
N TYR A 113 -0.41 25.63 10.86
CA TYR A 113 0.45 24.47 11.04
C TYR A 113 -0.22 23.34 11.85
N ILE A 114 -1.09 23.67 12.79
CA ILE A 114 -1.87 22.66 13.52
C ILE A 114 -2.92 22.06 12.60
N ALA A 115 -3.62 22.89 11.82
CA ALA A 115 -4.56 22.42 10.80
C ALA A 115 -3.88 21.47 9.80
N ALA A 116 -2.68 21.82 9.31
CA ALA A 116 -1.89 20.99 8.41
C ALA A 116 -1.47 19.66 9.07
N SER A 117 -0.99 19.67 10.31
CA SER A 117 -0.62 18.43 11.02
C SER A 117 -1.82 17.52 11.28
N LEU A 118 -3.01 18.07 11.56
CA LEU A 118 -4.24 17.28 11.78
C LEU A 118 -4.73 16.57 10.50
N VAL A 119 -4.32 17.02 9.31
CA VAL A 119 -4.61 16.32 8.05
C VAL A 119 -4.06 14.91 8.05
N ILE A 120 -2.92 14.67 8.71
CA ILE A 120 -2.21 13.39 8.70
C ILE A 120 -3.08 12.26 9.30
N PRO A 121 -3.48 12.29 10.58
CA PRO A 121 -4.30 11.23 11.15
C PRO A 121 -5.67 11.13 10.47
N LEU A 122 -6.30 12.25 10.11
CA LEU A 122 -7.60 12.25 9.41
C LEU A 122 -7.50 11.55 8.06
N GLY A 123 -6.47 11.88 7.29
CA GLY A 123 -6.22 11.26 6.00
C GLY A 123 -5.82 9.79 6.13
N GLN A 124 -5.08 9.42 7.16
CA GLN A 124 -4.75 8.00 7.43
C GLN A 124 -5.99 7.17 7.76
N VAL A 125 -6.95 7.74 8.53
CA VAL A 125 -8.25 7.09 8.76
C VAL A 125 -9.03 6.98 7.45
N LEU A 126 -9.06 8.04 6.63
CA LEU A 126 -9.69 8.01 5.31
C LEU A 126 -9.05 6.97 4.38
N PHE A 127 -7.73 6.74 4.48
CA PHE A 127 -7.04 5.75 3.69
C PHE A 127 -7.54 4.32 3.95
N VAL A 128 -8.00 4.03 5.17
CA VAL A 128 -8.59 2.71 5.49
C VAL A 128 -9.83 2.44 4.62
N ALA A 129 -10.65 3.48 4.37
CA ALA A 129 -11.86 3.40 3.55
C ALA A 129 -11.60 3.66 2.05
N ILE A 130 -10.55 4.43 1.72
CA ILE A 130 -10.14 4.76 0.36
C ILE A 130 -8.67 4.32 0.20
N PRO A 131 -8.41 3.00 0.05
CA PRO A 131 -7.08 2.40 0.08
C PRO A 131 -6.30 2.60 -1.22
N SER A 132 -6.31 3.83 -1.74
CA SER A 132 -5.59 4.24 -2.94
C SER A 132 -4.79 5.48 -2.64
N ALA A 133 -3.47 5.38 -2.67
CA ALA A 133 -2.63 6.53 -2.36
C ALA A 133 -2.78 7.65 -3.38
N ALA A 134 -2.74 7.31 -4.68
CA ALA A 134 -2.98 8.28 -5.73
C ALA A 134 -4.41 8.83 -5.66
N GLY A 135 -5.42 7.96 -5.50
CA GLY A 135 -6.83 8.37 -5.41
C GLY A 135 -7.09 9.31 -4.25
N LEU A 136 -6.74 8.91 -3.02
CA LEU A 136 -6.94 9.74 -1.83
C LEU A 136 -6.17 11.06 -1.91
N SER A 137 -4.89 11.04 -2.32
CA SER A 137 -4.13 12.29 -2.43
C SER A 137 -4.70 13.23 -3.48
N LEU A 138 -5.14 12.73 -4.65
CA LEU A 138 -5.80 13.56 -5.66
C LEU A 138 -7.14 14.13 -5.18
N LEU A 139 -7.94 13.33 -4.47
CA LEU A 139 -9.17 13.79 -3.83
C LEU A 139 -8.90 14.91 -2.82
N LEU A 140 -7.90 14.73 -1.95
CA LEU A 140 -7.49 15.76 -0.98
C LEU A 140 -6.88 16.99 -1.66
N MET A 141 -6.21 16.84 -2.80
CA MET A 141 -5.75 17.97 -3.60
C MET A 141 -6.92 18.76 -4.20
N ALA A 142 -8.01 18.11 -4.60
CA ALA A 142 -9.19 18.81 -5.09
C ALA A 142 -9.99 19.46 -3.94
N SER A 143 -10.14 18.77 -2.81
CA SER A 143 -11.08 19.19 -1.76
C SER A 143 -10.44 19.98 -0.61
N LEU A 144 -9.21 19.64 -0.22
CA LEU A 144 -8.59 20.12 1.02
C LEU A 144 -7.42 21.07 0.76
N PHE A 145 -6.63 20.84 -0.28
CA PHE A 145 -5.50 21.71 -0.61
C PHE A 145 -5.91 23.19 -0.77
N PRO A 146 -6.98 23.56 -1.50
CA PRO A 146 -7.41 24.96 -1.58
C PRO A 146 -7.78 25.54 -0.21
N ILE A 147 -8.34 24.71 0.68
CA ILE A 147 -8.70 25.12 2.04
C ILE A 147 -7.42 25.41 2.84
N LEU A 148 -6.45 24.50 2.85
CA LEU A 148 -5.19 24.67 3.60
C LEU A 148 -4.44 25.93 3.16
N VAL A 149 -4.36 26.18 1.85
CA VAL A 149 -3.69 27.38 1.32
C VAL A 149 -4.40 28.65 1.78
N ARG A 150 -5.75 28.69 1.77
CA ARG A 150 -6.51 29.84 2.32
C ARG A 150 -6.34 30.04 3.82
N LEU A 151 -6.01 29.00 4.57
CA LEU A 151 -5.70 29.11 6.00
C LEU A 151 -4.28 29.64 6.27
N GLY A 152 -3.48 29.90 5.23
CA GLY A 152 -2.11 30.38 5.35
C GLY A 152 -1.06 29.26 5.42
N VAL A 153 -1.42 28.02 5.05
CA VAL A 153 -0.44 26.94 4.87
C VAL A 153 0.22 27.09 3.50
N SER A 154 1.55 27.04 3.43
CA SER A 154 2.23 27.11 2.12
C SER A 154 1.81 25.94 1.21
N ARG A 155 1.82 26.15 -0.12
CA ARG A 155 1.49 25.11 -1.10
C ARG A 155 2.31 23.84 -0.87
N LEU A 156 3.61 24.02 -0.62
CA LEU A 156 4.51 22.91 -0.35
C LEU A 156 4.17 22.19 0.96
N SER A 157 3.77 22.92 2.01
CA SER A 157 3.36 22.34 3.30
C SER A 157 2.06 21.55 3.15
N ALA A 158 1.10 22.11 2.41
CA ALA A 158 -0.19 21.47 2.14
C ALA A 158 -0.04 20.16 1.37
N VAL A 159 0.75 20.13 0.28
CA VAL A 159 1.00 18.88 -0.47
C VAL A 159 1.80 17.88 0.34
N SER A 160 2.78 18.36 1.13
CA SER A 160 3.60 17.51 1.98
C SER A 160 2.74 16.75 3.00
N VAL A 161 1.80 17.42 3.69
CA VAL A 161 0.89 16.71 4.62
C VAL A 161 -0.17 15.87 3.91
N ILE A 162 -0.65 16.28 2.74
CA ILE A 162 -1.62 15.49 1.94
C ILE A 162 -0.99 14.18 1.49
N THR A 163 0.24 14.19 0.98
CA THR A 163 0.95 12.97 0.56
C THR A 163 1.30 12.08 1.75
N ALA A 164 1.62 12.68 2.90
CA ALA A 164 1.88 11.99 4.17
C ALA A 164 0.69 11.18 4.72
N THR A 165 -0.54 11.54 4.35
CA THR A 165 -1.74 10.76 4.72
C THR A 165 -1.68 9.31 4.25
N THR A 166 -0.89 9.03 3.21
CA THR A 166 -0.76 7.71 2.58
C THR A 166 0.45 6.92 3.07
N ALA A 167 1.16 7.41 4.10
CA ALA A 167 2.47 6.92 4.51
C ALA A 167 2.49 5.50 5.09
N PHE A 168 1.36 4.97 5.58
CA PHE A 168 1.33 3.66 6.23
C PHE A 168 0.66 2.57 5.37
N GLY A 169 -0.29 2.93 4.52
CA GLY A 169 -0.90 1.96 3.61
C GLY A 169 -1.70 0.86 4.31
N ILE A 170 -2.40 1.18 5.42
CA ILE A 170 -3.07 0.21 6.30
C ILE A 170 -4.53 -0.04 5.92
N GLY A 171 -5.14 -1.02 6.57
CA GLY A 171 -6.58 -1.30 6.46
C GLY A 171 -6.87 -2.59 5.72
N PRO A 172 -8.02 -3.23 6.01
CA PRO A 172 -8.35 -4.53 5.44
C PRO A 172 -8.55 -4.47 3.92
N ALA A 173 -8.92 -3.31 3.40
CA ALA A 173 -9.07 -3.05 1.98
C ALA A 173 -7.77 -2.64 1.28
N SER A 174 -6.62 -2.61 1.97
CA SER A 174 -5.35 -2.20 1.36
C SER A 174 -4.68 -3.35 0.63
N ALA A 175 -4.28 -3.14 -0.63
CA ALA A 175 -3.62 -4.17 -1.45
C ALA A 175 -2.35 -4.74 -0.81
N ILE A 176 -1.55 -3.88 -0.16
CA ILE A 176 -0.33 -4.30 0.53
C ILE A 176 -0.65 -5.09 1.82
N THR A 177 -1.75 -4.75 2.50
CA THR A 177 -2.24 -5.48 3.69
C THR A 177 -2.83 -6.84 3.30
N ALA A 178 -3.61 -6.88 2.22
CA ALA A 178 -4.12 -8.11 1.61
C ALA A 178 -2.98 -9.08 1.25
N SER A 179 -1.91 -8.58 0.64
CA SER A 179 -0.71 -9.38 0.36
C SER A 179 0.03 -9.81 1.63
N ALA A 180 0.24 -8.88 2.58
CA ALA A 180 0.89 -9.16 3.85
C ALA A 180 0.19 -10.28 4.65
N THR A 181 -1.13 -10.20 4.76
CA THR A 181 -1.94 -11.15 5.53
C THR A 181 -2.02 -12.52 4.84
N GLN A 182 -2.03 -12.56 3.51
CA GLN A 182 -1.89 -13.81 2.74
C GLN A 182 -0.53 -14.47 2.93
N ILE A 183 0.55 -13.68 3.00
CA ILE A 183 1.92 -14.19 3.21
C ILE A 183 2.08 -14.69 4.66
N ALA A 184 1.52 -13.97 5.62
CA ALA A 184 1.56 -14.32 7.04
C ALA A 184 0.55 -15.40 7.45
N ASP A 185 -0.39 -15.75 6.56
CA ASP A 185 -1.48 -16.70 6.81
C ASP A 185 -2.32 -16.32 8.04
N VAL A 186 -2.69 -15.04 8.11
CA VAL A 186 -3.50 -14.47 9.22
C VAL A 186 -4.75 -13.79 8.69
N ASP A 187 -5.78 -13.75 9.53
CA ASP A 187 -7.00 -13.01 9.23
C ASP A 187 -6.73 -11.50 9.09
N THR A 188 -7.25 -10.90 8.03
CA THR A 188 -6.96 -9.51 7.67
C THR A 188 -7.50 -8.51 8.68
N ILE A 189 -8.70 -8.73 9.23
CA ILE A 189 -9.29 -7.80 10.20
C ILE A 189 -8.59 -7.92 11.56
N VAL A 190 -8.20 -9.13 11.95
CA VAL A 190 -7.38 -9.38 13.14
C VAL A 190 -6.03 -8.68 13.01
N PHE A 191 -5.33 -8.83 11.88
CA PHE A 191 -4.05 -8.17 11.63
C PHE A 191 -4.16 -6.64 11.67
N PHE A 192 -5.24 -6.09 11.07
CA PHE A 192 -5.49 -4.65 11.12
C PHE A 192 -5.63 -4.14 12.56
N ILE A 193 -6.48 -4.79 13.38
CA ILE A 193 -6.79 -4.32 14.73
C ILE A 193 -5.66 -4.60 15.72
N LYS A 194 -5.06 -5.80 15.68
CA LYS A 194 -4.09 -6.23 16.68
C LYS A 194 -2.65 -5.84 16.33
N ASN A 195 -2.32 -5.65 15.06
CA ASN A 195 -0.96 -5.36 14.63
C ASN A 195 -0.81 -3.96 14.03
N GLN A 196 -1.65 -3.58 13.06
CA GLN A 196 -1.49 -2.31 12.35
C GLN A 196 -1.89 -1.09 13.20
N ILE A 197 -3.08 -1.09 13.81
CA ILE A 197 -3.56 0.07 14.60
C ILE A 197 -2.60 0.40 15.77
N PRO A 198 -2.18 -0.55 16.63
CA PRO A 198 -1.31 -0.24 17.76
C PRO A 198 0.04 0.33 17.31
N MET A 199 0.57 -0.14 16.18
CA MET A 199 1.81 0.38 15.60
C MET A 199 1.61 1.78 15.01
N VAL A 200 0.51 2.03 14.30
CA VAL A 200 0.31 3.27 13.55
C VAL A 200 -0.01 4.46 14.44
N ILE A 201 -0.66 4.26 15.59
CA ILE A 201 -0.99 5.36 16.52
C ILE A 201 0.26 6.15 16.95
N PRO A 202 1.31 5.55 17.55
CA PRO A 202 2.50 6.29 17.95
C PRO A 202 3.23 6.90 16.75
N LEU A 203 3.23 6.23 15.60
CA LEU A 203 3.85 6.75 14.37
C LEU A 203 3.10 7.95 13.78
N SER A 204 1.77 7.94 13.84
CA SER A 204 0.96 9.08 13.41
C SER A 204 1.19 10.29 14.32
N ILE A 205 1.26 10.08 15.63
CA ILE A 205 1.54 11.15 16.60
C ILE A 205 2.92 11.74 16.34
N SER A 206 3.95 10.89 16.16
CA SER A 206 5.30 11.37 15.86
C SER A 206 5.34 12.18 14.55
N MET A 207 4.67 11.70 13.50
CA MET A 207 4.52 12.44 12.25
C MET A 207 3.84 13.79 12.48
N MET A 208 2.73 13.87 13.21
CA MET A 208 2.04 15.14 13.47
C MET A 208 2.96 16.18 14.10
N VAL A 209 3.74 15.76 15.11
CA VAL A 209 4.70 16.61 15.82
C VAL A 209 5.83 17.03 14.89
N THR A 210 6.46 16.09 14.18
CA THR A 210 7.58 16.42 13.31
C THR A 210 7.15 17.28 12.11
N TYR A 211 6.02 16.98 11.46
CA TYR A 211 5.49 17.79 10.36
C TYR A 211 5.18 19.22 10.82
N TYR A 212 4.67 19.40 12.05
CA TYR A 212 4.43 20.74 12.59
C TYR A 212 5.71 21.59 12.60
N PHE A 213 6.80 21.06 13.17
CA PHE A 213 8.07 21.78 13.28
C PHE A 213 8.79 21.92 11.93
N VAL A 214 8.81 20.86 11.13
CA VAL A 214 9.47 20.85 9.82
C VAL A 214 8.78 21.83 8.87
N ASN A 215 7.45 21.82 8.78
CA ASN A 215 6.73 22.76 7.91
C ASN A 215 7.01 24.20 8.31
N ARG A 216 6.93 24.51 9.61
CA ARG A 216 7.21 25.85 10.14
C ARG A 216 8.64 26.30 9.90
N TYR A 217 9.62 25.42 10.03
CA TYR A 217 11.03 25.75 9.79
C TYR A 217 11.31 26.08 8.32
N PHE A 218 10.80 25.25 7.40
CA PHE A 218 11.01 25.45 5.97
C PHE A 218 10.21 26.63 5.40
N ASP A 219 8.99 26.88 5.89
CA ASP A 219 8.16 28.00 5.45
C ASP A 219 8.73 29.36 5.87
N LYS A 220 9.41 29.45 7.04
CA LYS A 220 10.14 30.67 7.45
C LYS A 220 11.24 31.10 6.48
N LYS A 221 11.75 30.17 5.67
CA LYS A 221 12.85 30.42 4.72
C LYS A 221 12.36 30.76 3.31
N GLN A 222 11.05 30.80 3.08
CA GLN A 222 10.46 31.06 1.77
C GLN A 222 9.68 32.37 1.78
N VAL A 223 9.84 33.17 0.72
CA VAL A 223 8.90 34.26 0.42
C VAL A 223 7.61 33.62 -0.06
N ILE A 224 6.51 33.81 0.66
CA ILE A 224 5.21 33.26 0.32
C ILE A 224 4.70 34.04 -0.90
N ASN A 225 4.84 33.49 -2.11
CA ASN A 225 4.14 34.02 -3.27
C ASN A 225 2.65 33.64 -3.15
N THR A 226 1.83 34.67 -2.95
CA THR A 226 0.38 34.55 -2.72
C THR A 226 -0.45 34.60 -4.01
N ASP A 227 0.14 34.31 -5.18
CA ASP A 227 -0.55 34.46 -6.46
C ASP A 227 -1.70 33.46 -6.67
N GLU A 228 -2.66 33.93 -7.46
CA GLU A 228 -4.08 33.59 -7.54
C GLU A 228 -4.44 32.09 -7.46
N ILE A 229 -5.36 31.81 -6.54
CA ILE A 229 -6.07 30.52 -6.47
C ILE A 229 -7.25 30.59 -7.42
N VAL A 230 -7.29 29.71 -8.42
CA VAL A 230 -8.49 29.48 -9.24
C VAL A 230 -9.60 29.01 -8.31
N ASN A 231 -10.68 29.78 -8.28
CA ASN A 231 -11.91 29.48 -7.55
C ASN A 231 -12.59 28.25 -8.15
N GLU A 232 -12.44 27.10 -7.51
CA GLU A 232 -13.43 26.04 -7.62
C GLU A 232 -14.01 25.78 -6.24
N ASP A 233 -15.18 26.39 -5.99
CA ASP A 233 -16.10 25.84 -5.01
C ASP A 233 -16.43 24.42 -5.46
N THR A 234 -15.79 23.44 -4.82
CA THR A 234 -16.13 22.03 -5.00
C THR A 234 -17.52 21.80 -4.39
N LYS A 235 -18.56 22.10 -5.17
CA LYS A 235 -19.93 21.75 -4.81
C LYS A 235 -20.01 20.24 -4.70
N LEU A 236 -20.46 19.77 -3.53
CA LEU A 236 -20.71 18.36 -3.33
C LEU A 236 -21.93 17.99 -4.18
N ASN A 237 -21.70 17.27 -5.27
CA ASN A 237 -22.77 16.92 -6.22
C ASN A 237 -23.57 15.67 -5.80
N VAL A 238 -23.39 15.20 -4.56
CA VAL A 238 -24.01 13.97 -4.05
C VAL A 238 -24.56 14.14 -2.63
N PRO A 239 -25.57 13.36 -2.22
CA PRO A 239 -26.06 13.38 -0.84
C PRO A 239 -24.99 12.92 0.15
N LEU A 240 -24.92 13.57 1.33
CA LEU A 240 -23.94 13.23 2.38
C LEU A 240 -24.06 11.78 2.88
N ILE A 241 -25.24 11.16 2.79
CA ILE A 241 -25.45 9.76 3.18
C ILE A 241 -24.57 8.79 2.37
N TYR A 242 -24.10 9.18 1.18
CA TYR A 242 -23.17 8.36 0.38
C TYR A 242 -21.84 8.11 1.09
N ALA A 243 -21.47 8.94 2.07
CA ALA A 243 -20.27 8.75 2.88
C ALA A 243 -20.25 7.43 3.66
N VAL A 244 -21.41 6.77 3.86
CA VAL A 244 -21.46 5.45 4.51
C VAL A 244 -20.90 4.34 3.62
N ILE A 245 -21.04 4.46 2.29
CA ILE A 245 -20.72 3.38 1.35
C ILE A 245 -19.23 3.02 1.41
N PRO A 246 -18.26 3.95 1.35
CA PRO A 246 -16.84 3.60 1.40
C PRO A 246 -16.41 2.94 2.72
N VAL A 247 -17.11 3.21 3.82
CA VAL A 247 -16.79 2.67 5.16
C VAL A 247 -17.48 1.32 5.39
N LEU A 248 -18.51 1.00 4.62
CA LEU A 248 -19.35 -0.18 4.76
C LEU A 248 -18.57 -1.51 4.76
N PRO A 249 -17.55 -1.76 3.90
CA PRO A 249 -16.79 -3.00 3.98
C PRO A 249 -16.12 -3.19 5.34
N ILE A 250 -15.60 -2.12 5.94
CA ILE A 250 -14.95 -2.16 7.25
C ILE A 250 -15.97 -2.45 8.35
N ILE A 251 -17.14 -1.81 8.28
CA ILE A 251 -18.24 -2.06 9.24
C ILE A 251 -18.65 -3.52 9.19
N LEU A 252 -18.87 -4.07 7.99
CA LEU A 252 -19.22 -5.48 7.79
C LEU A 252 -18.13 -6.40 8.37
N LEU A 253 -16.87 -6.16 8.03
CA LEU A 253 -15.76 -6.97 8.55
C LEU A 253 -15.65 -6.91 10.07
N LEU A 254 -15.89 -5.76 10.70
CA LEU A 254 -15.86 -5.63 12.16
C LEU A 254 -17.01 -6.39 12.82
N VAL A 255 -18.25 -6.11 12.40
CA VAL A 255 -19.47 -6.70 12.99
C VAL A 255 -19.48 -8.21 12.87
N PHE A 256 -19.03 -8.74 11.73
CA PHE A 256 -18.96 -10.17 11.44
C PHE A 256 -17.56 -10.75 11.64
N SER A 257 -16.70 -10.10 12.44
CA SER A 257 -15.40 -10.66 12.79
C SER A 257 -15.50 -11.64 13.96
N LYS A 258 -14.55 -12.58 14.01
CA LYS A 258 -14.32 -13.47 15.17
C LYS A 258 -13.90 -12.73 16.45
N ILE A 259 -13.70 -11.42 16.39
CA ILE A 259 -13.26 -10.61 17.53
C ILE A 259 -14.45 -10.21 18.39
N PHE A 260 -15.55 -9.81 17.75
CA PHE A 260 -16.74 -9.32 18.46
C PHE A 260 -17.76 -10.43 18.77
N ASN A 261 -17.65 -11.61 18.13
CA ASN A 261 -18.54 -12.77 18.34
C ASN A 261 -20.02 -12.38 18.44
N ALA A 262 -20.46 -11.51 17.53
CA ALA A 262 -21.79 -10.89 17.60
C ALA A 262 -22.95 -11.88 17.36
N PHE A 263 -22.67 -13.09 16.85
CA PHE A 263 -23.64 -14.10 16.48
C PHE A 263 -23.17 -15.51 16.92
N ASP A 264 -24.13 -16.37 17.29
CA ASP A 264 -23.92 -17.79 17.56
C ASP A 264 -24.96 -18.62 16.77
N PRO A 265 -24.55 -19.41 15.76
CA PRO A 265 -23.18 -19.69 15.32
C PRO A 265 -22.48 -18.47 14.67
N PRO A 266 -21.14 -18.39 14.72
CA PRO A 266 -20.40 -17.23 14.22
C PRO A 266 -20.51 -17.11 12.70
N ILE A 267 -21.01 -15.95 12.26
CA ILE A 267 -21.01 -15.54 10.85
C ILE A 267 -19.69 -14.82 10.58
N THR A 268 -18.88 -15.32 9.65
CA THR A 268 -17.61 -14.70 9.26
C THR A 268 -17.65 -14.20 7.82
N LEU A 269 -17.24 -12.95 7.62
CA LEU A 269 -17.05 -12.37 6.29
C LEU A 269 -15.57 -12.14 6.02
N ASP A 270 -15.12 -12.52 4.83
CA ASP A 270 -13.82 -12.11 4.31
C ASP A 270 -13.94 -10.77 3.55
N THR A 271 -12.79 -10.14 3.31
CA THR A 271 -12.69 -8.83 2.64
C THR A 271 -13.37 -8.82 1.27
N THR A 272 -13.21 -9.89 0.49
CA THR A 272 -13.78 -9.98 -0.86
C THR A 272 -15.30 -9.94 -0.79
N THR A 273 -15.88 -10.76 0.09
CA THR A 273 -17.33 -10.82 0.30
C THR A 273 -17.88 -9.47 0.78
N ALA A 274 -17.20 -8.81 1.73
CA ALA A 274 -17.60 -7.49 2.21
C ALA A 274 -17.57 -6.40 1.11
N MET A 275 -16.63 -6.47 0.15
CA MET A 275 -16.56 -5.56 -0.99
C MET A 275 -17.75 -5.74 -1.94
N PHE A 276 -18.11 -6.99 -2.26
CA PHE A 276 -19.27 -7.26 -3.12
C PHE A 276 -20.58 -6.82 -2.46
N ILE A 277 -20.80 -7.14 -1.19
CA ILE A 277 -22.00 -6.66 -0.46
C ILE A 277 -22.09 -5.13 -0.51
N SER A 278 -20.96 -4.45 -0.29
CA SER A 278 -20.90 -2.98 -0.32
C SER A 278 -21.15 -2.39 -1.70
N LEU A 279 -20.68 -3.05 -2.77
CA LEU A 279 -20.99 -2.70 -4.16
C LEU A 279 -22.50 -2.75 -4.40
N PHE A 280 -23.17 -3.85 -4.00
CA PHE A 280 -24.61 -4.00 -4.19
C PHE A 280 -25.41 -2.95 -3.42
N ILE A 281 -24.99 -2.61 -2.20
CA ILE A 281 -25.60 -1.51 -1.44
C ILE A 281 -25.38 -0.17 -2.16
N GLY A 282 -24.21 0.07 -2.73
CA GLY A 282 -23.95 1.25 -3.57
C GLY A 282 -24.83 1.32 -4.82
N LEU A 283 -25.10 0.19 -5.48
CA LEU A 283 -26.03 0.11 -6.61
C LEU A 283 -27.48 0.43 -6.19
N LEU A 284 -27.90 -0.04 -5.01
CA LEU A 284 -29.22 0.29 -4.46
C LEU A 284 -29.36 1.79 -4.20
N PHE A 285 -28.32 2.43 -3.65
CA PHE A 285 -28.30 3.88 -3.44
C PHE A 285 -28.43 4.65 -4.76
N GLU A 286 -27.71 4.21 -5.80
CA GLU A 286 -27.81 4.80 -7.14
C GLU A 286 -29.18 4.55 -7.78
N LEU A 287 -29.78 3.37 -7.56
CA LEU A 287 -31.11 3.03 -8.06
C LEU A 287 -32.19 3.92 -7.44
N VAL A 288 -32.15 4.11 -6.12
CA VAL A 288 -33.08 5.00 -5.41
C VAL A 288 -32.91 6.45 -5.86
N ARG A 289 -31.67 6.91 -6.06
CA ARG A 289 -31.37 8.30 -6.47
C ARG A 289 -31.76 8.59 -7.91
N THR A 290 -31.34 7.73 -8.85
CA THR A 290 -31.48 7.98 -10.30
C THR A 290 -32.79 7.46 -10.86
N ARG A 291 -33.42 6.47 -10.19
CA ARG A 291 -34.61 5.73 -10.66
C ARG A 291 -34.45 5.17 -12.09
N ASN A 292 -33.22 4.95 -12.53
CA ASN A 292 -32.90 4.49 -13.88
C ASN A 292 -32.10 3.18 -13.83
N ILE A 293 -32.81 2.07 -13.92
CA ILE A 293 -32.23 0.72 -13.83
C ILE A 293 -31.14 0.51 -14.90
N LYS A 294 -31.38 0.97 -16.14
CA LYS A 294 -30.42 0.79 -17.25
C LYS A 294 -29.10 1.51 -16.96
N ALA A 295 -29.17 2.74 -16.44
CA ALA A 295 -27.99 3.51 -16.07
C ALA A 295 -27.21 2.85 -14.92
N VAL A 296 -27.91 2.35 -13.89
CA VAL A 296 -27.30 1.68 -12.73
C VAL A 296 -26.65 0.34 -13.13
N LEU A 297 -27.31 -0.46 -13.97
CA LEU A 297 -26.68 -1.69 -14.46
C LEU A 297 -25.48 -1.40 -15.37
N THR A 298 -25.49 -0.29 -16.11
CA THR A 298 -24.35 0.12 -16.95
C THR A 298 -23.18 0.62 -16.09
N SER A 299 -23.43 1.22 -14.92
CA SER A 299 -22.36 1.71 -14.03
C SER A 299 -21.53 0.58 -13.42
N LEU A 300 -22.03 -0.66 -13.39
CA LEU A 300 -21.24 -1.85 -13.04
C LEU A 300 -19.98 -2.02 -13.91
N ASN A 301 -19.99 -1.53 -15.15
CA ASN A 301 -18.79 -1.56 -15.99
C ASN A 301 -17.61 -0.81 -15.35
N THR A 302 -17.87 0.22 -14.54
CA THR A 302 -16.81 0.89 -13.77
C THR A 302 -16.16 -0.06 -12.75
N PHE A 303 -16.96 -0.89 -12.08
CA PHE A 303 -16.45 -1.89 -11.14
C PHE A 303 -15.59 -2.93 -11.88
N TRP A 304 -16.08 -3.48 -12.99
CA TRP A 304 -15.35 -4.48 -13.79
C TRP A 304 -14.04 -3.91 -14.38
N ASN A 305 -14.09 -2.69 -14.92
CA ASN A 305 -12.89 -2.02 -15.41
C ASN A 305 -11.89 -1.74 -14.29
N GLY A 306 -12.38 -1.39 -13.09
CA GLY A 306 -11.54 -1.26 -11.89
C GLY A 306 -10.84 -2.57 -11.54
N MET A 307 -11.57 -3.69 -11.50
CA MET A 307 -10.99 -5.03 -11.29
C MET A 307 -9.94 -5.37 -12.36
N GLY A 308 -10.24 -5.14 -13.64
CA GLY A 308 -9.32 -5.43 -14.75
C GLY A 308 -8.04 -4.59 -14.71
N ASN A 309 -8.15 -3.31 -14.32
CA ASN A 309 -6.98 -2.44 -14.12
C ASN A 309 -6.09 -2.95 -12.98
N ILE A 310 -6.68 -3.38 -11.86
CA ILE A 310 -5.92 -3.98 -10.76
C ILE A 310 -5.30 -5.31 -11.15
N PHE A 311 -6.01 -6.17 -11.90
CA PHE A 311 -5.43 -7.40 -12.42
C PHE A 311 -4.15 -7.11 -13.19
N LYS A 312 -4.23 -6.20 -14.16
CA LYS A 312 -3.12 -5.82 -15.04
C LYS A 312 -1.93 -5.22 -14.30
N THR A 313 -2.18 -4.40 -13.27
CA THR A 313 -1.14 -3.56 -12.64
C THR A 313 -0.60 -4.12 -11.33
N VAL A 314 -1.43 -4.83 -10.55
CA VAL A 314 -1.09 -5.28 -9.20
C VAL A 314 -1.00 -6.80 -9.14
N VAL A 315 -2.02 -7.52 -9.60
CA VAL A 315 -2.06 -8.98 -9.45
C VAL A 315 -0.97 -9.66 -10.27
N THR A 316 -0.78 -9.25 -11.52
CA THR A 316 0.32 -9.73 -12.37
C THR A 316 1.70 -9.43 -11.75
N LEU A 317 1.85 -8.32 -11.02
CA LEU A 317 3.12 -7.97 -10.35
C LEU A 317 3.41 -8.96 -9.21
N ILE A 318 2.40 -9.28 -8.40
CA ILE A 318 2.50 -10.28 -7.32
C ILE A 318 2.90 -11.64 -7.91
N ILE A 319 2.30 -12.02 -9.04
CA ILE A 319 2.63 -13.29 -9.72
C ILE A 319 4.09 -13.31 -10.19
N THR A 320 4.55 -12.26 -10.86
CA THR A 320 5.95 -12.18 -11.31
C THR A 320 6.93 -12.13 -10.15
N ALA A 321 6.54 -11.52 -9.03
CA ALA A 321 7.34 -11.49 -7.82
C ALA A 321 7.40 -12.86 -7.11
N ASP A 322 6.32 -13.63 -7.10
CA ASP A 322 6.32 -15.02 -6.60
C ASP A 322 7.31 -15.89 -7.39
N ILE A 323 7.36 -15.72 -8.72
CA ILE A 323 8.32 -16.42 -9.58
C ILE A 323 9.76 -15.97 -9.30
N PHE A 324 9.98 -14.66 -9.12
CA PHE A 324 11.27 -14.11 -8.68
C PHE A 324 11.73 -14.71 -7.35
N ALA A 325 10.83 -14.77 -6.36
CA ALA A 325 11.10 -15.33 -5.05
C ALA A 325 11.43 -16.84 -5.12
N LYS A 326 10.69 -17.61 -5.93
CA LYS A 326 11.00 -19.02 -6.24
C LYS A 326 12.40 -19.19 -6.80
N GLY A 327 12.83 -18.31 -7.72
CA GLY A 327 14.19 -18.28 -8.24
C GLY A 327 15.24 -18.05 -7.15
N LEU A 328 15.05 -17.05 -6.28
CA LEU A 328 15.97 -16.80 -5.15
C LEU A 328 16.05 -17.99 -4.19
N ILE A 329 14.89 -18.59 -3.87
CA ILE A 329 14.81 -19.76 -2.99
C ILE A 329 15.57 -20.95 -3.60
N SER A 330 15.40 -21.20 -4.90
CA SER A 330 16.05 -22.30 -5.63
C SER A 330 17.58 -22.17 -5.73
N LEU A 331 18.10 -20.95 -5.60
CA LEU A 331 19.54 -20.68 -5.58
C LEU A 331 20.12 -20.64 -4.15
N GLY A 332 19.32 -20.96 -3.13
CA GLY A 332 19.78 -20.96 -1.73
C GLY A 332 20.03 -19.56 -1.14
N PHE A 333 19.41 -18.51 -1.71
CA PHE A 333 19.57 -17.13 -1.22
C PHE A 333 19.28 -17.00 0.28
N ILE A 334 18.20 -17.65 0.73
CA ILE A 334 17.73 -17.59 2.12
C ILE A 334 18.73 -18.25 3.06
N ASP A 335 19.27 -19.40 2.66
CA ASP A 335 20.25 -20.13 3.46
C ASP A 335 21.56 -19.32 3.57
N GLY A 336 21.97 -18.68 2.47
CA GLY A 336 23.11 -17.74 2.47
C GLY A 336 22.88 -16.52 3.37
N LEU A 337 21.68 -15.92 3.33
CA LEU A 337 21.31 -14.78 4.17
C LEU A 337 21.35 -15.16 5.66
N ILE A 338 20.80 -16.32 6.03
CA ILE A 338 20.77 -16.80 7.41
C ILE A 338 22.19 -17.08 7.91
N ASN A 339 23.02 -17.77 7.11
CA ASN A 339 24.41 -18.06 7.49
C ASN A 339 25.21 -16.77 7.70
N ALA A 340 25.06 -15.78 6.81
CA ALA A 340 25.69 -14.48 6.97
C ALA A 340 25.18 -13.76 8.23
N SER A 341 23.87 -13.79 8.48
CA SER A 341 23.26 -13.17 9.65
C SER A 341 23.75 -13.79 10.96
N GLN A 342 23.76 -15.12 11.05
CA GLN A 342 24.26 -15.85 12.22
C GLN A 342 25.75 -15.55 12.47
N SER A 343 26.56 -15.46 11.41
CA SER A 343 27.99 -15.12 11.54
C SER A 343 28.23 -13.69 12.08
N LEU A 344 27.29 -12.78 11.86
CA LEU A 344 27.32 -11.41 12.37
C LEU A 344 26.64 -11.26 13.74
N GLY A 345 26.11 -12.34 14.31
CA GLY A 345 25.33 -12.29 15.56
C GLY A 345 23.93 -11.66 15.41
N PHE A 346 23.45 -11.48 14.18
CA PHE A 346 22.12 -10.94 13.90
C PHE A 346 21.06 -12.04 13.97
N GLY A 347 20.20 -11.97 14.97
CA GLY A 347 18.97 -12.78 15.07
C GLY A 347 17.81 -12.22 14.24
N VAL A 348 16.59 -12.63 14.57
CA VAL A 348 15.33 -12.19 13.95
C VAL A 348 15.23 -10.66 13.88
N VAL A 349 15.65 -9.97 14.95
CA VAL A 349 15.67 -8.50 15.04
C VAL A 349 16.58 -7.88 13.98
N GLY A 350 17.83 -8.35 13.84
CA GLY A 350 18.79 -7.80 12.88
C GLY A 350 18.32 -7.97 11.43
N ILE A 351 17.80 -9.15 11.10
CA ILE A 351 17.22 -9.41 9.77
C ILE A 351 15.99 -8.55 9.54
N GLY A 352 15.11 -8.43 10.53
CA GLY A 352 13.90 -7.60 10.46
C GLY A 352 14.21 -6.13 10.20
N VAL A 353 15.21 -5.56 10.89
CA VAL A 353 15.67 -4.18 10.67
C VAL A 353 16.23 -4.02 9.25
N ILE A 354 17.13 -4.91 8.82
CA ILE A 354 17.75 -4.86 7.48
C ILE A 354 16.68 -4.93 6.39
N MET A 355 15.75 -5.89 6.48
CA MET A 355 14.69 -6.03 5.47
C MET A 355 13.75 -4.83 5.45
N THR A 356 13.42 -4.27 6.61
CA THR A 356 12.56 -3.09 6.72
C THR A 356 13.20 -1.87 6.06
N VAL A 357 14.48 -1.60 6.34
CA VAL A 357 15.24 -0.49 5.74
C VAL A 357 15.44 -0.72 4.25
N MET A 358 15.78 -1.95 3.84
CA MET A 358 15.94 -2.31 2.43
C MET A 358 14.65 -2.04 1.65
N ILE A 359 13.48 -2.40 2.19
CA ILE A 359 12.19 -2.17 1.53
C ILE A 359 11.83 -0.69 1.47
N PHE A 360 12.14 0.08 2.50
CA PHE A 360 11.97 1.54 2.48
C PHE A 360 12.77 2.15 1.33
N LEU A 361 14.06 1.81 1.22
CA LEU A 361 14.95 2.31 0.17
C LEU A 361 14.51 1.84 -1.22
N ALA A 362 14.18 0.55 -1.36
CA ALA A 362 13.66 0.00 -2.61
C ALA A 362 12.38 0.73 -3.04
N SER A 363 11.44 0.96 -2.12
CA SER A 363 10.23 1.72 -2.43
C SER A 363 10.51 3.17 -2.80
N MET A 364 11.46 3.82 -2.12
CA MET A 364 11.86 5.19 -2.41
C MET A 364 12.43 5.31 -3.82
N LEU A 365 13.22 4.33 -4.23
CA LEU A 365 13.86 4.32 -5.53
C LEU A 365 12.90 3.92 -6.67
N MET A 366 12.03 2.93 -6.43
CA MET A 366 11.06 2.44 -7.41
C MET A 366 9.82 3.35 -7.56
N GLY A 367 9.56 4.23 -6.57
CA GLY A 367 8.34 5.05 -6.53
C GLY A 367 7.06 4.26 -6.26
N SER A 368 7.17 3.00 -5.83
CA SER A 368 6.03 2.12 -5.58
C SER A 368 6.30 1.20 -4.39
N GLY A 369 5.57 1.43 -3.29
CA GLY A 369 5.61 0.58 -2.11
C GLY A 369 5.03 -0.80 -2.35
N ASN A 370 4.02 -0.90 -3.22
CA ASN A 370 3.47 -2.19 -3.63
C ASN A 370 4.53 -3.02 -4.35
N ALA A 371 5.25 -2.42 -5.31
CA ALA A 371 6.24 -3.15 -6.09
C ALA A 371 7.42 -3.65 -5.24
N SER A 372 7.92 -2.82 -4.32
CA SER A 372 9.00 -3.23 -3.41
C SER A 372 8.55 -4.32 -2.44
N PHE A 373 7.36 -4.18 -1.84
CA PHE A 373 6.85 -5.17 -0.90
C PHE A 373 6.51 -6.50 -1.59
N PHE A 374 5.87 -6.48 -2.76
CA PHE A 374 5.52 -7.72 -3.47
C PHE A 374 6.75 -8.49 -3.93
N ALA A 375 7.83 -7.80 -4.32
CA ALA A 375 9.08 -8.43 -4.74
C ALA A 375 9.75 -9.27 -3.62
N PHE A 376 9.72 -8.78 -2.38
CA PHE A 376 10.50 -9.35 -1.27
C PHE A 376 9.66 -9.99 -0.16
N GLY A 377 8.41 -9.60 0.00
CA GLY A 377 7.48 -10.16 0.98
C GLY A 377 7.34 -11.69 0.91
N PRO A 378 7.23 -12.32 -0.28
CA PRO A 378 7.14 -13.78 -0.40
C PRO A 378 8.34 -14.56 0.17
N LEU A 379 9.48 -13.90 0.41
CA LEU A 379 10.65 -14.54 1.03
C LEU A 379 10.52 -14.68 2.54
N VAL A 380 9.70 -13.85 3.19
CA VAL A 380 9.63 -13.74 4.65
C VAL A 380 9.24 -15.04 5.35
N PRO A 381 8.25 -15.83 4.89
CA PRO A 381 7.88 -17.07 5.58
C PRO A 381 9.03 -18.08 5.69
N LYS A 382 9.89 -18.18 4.66
CA LYS A 382 11.04 -19.09 4.70
C LYS A 382 12.10 -18.58 5.68
N ILE A 383 12.29 -17.25 5.76
CA ILE A 383 13.22 -16.61 6.69
C ILE A 383 12.76 -16.83 8.14
N THR A 384 11.51 -16.48 8.46
CA THR A 384 10.99 -16.57 9.83
C THR A 384 10.87 -18.00 10.32
N LYS A 385 10.45 -18.94 9.46
CA LYS A 385 10.42 -20.37 9.79
C LYS A 385 11.80 -20.91 10.19
N SER A 386 12.86 -20.49 9.49
CA SER A 386 14.23 -20.92 9.77
C SER A 386 14.79 -20.32 11.06
N LEU A 387 14.19 -19.24 11.56
CA LEU A 387 14.58 -18.55 12.78
C LEU A 387 13.61 -18.82 13.95
N GLY A 388 12.58 -19.64 13.77
CA GLY A 388 11.55 -19.91 14.78
C GLY A 388 10.68 -18.71 15.14
N ALA A 389 10.51 -17.75 14.23
CA ALA A 389 9.73 -16.53 14.45
C ALA A 389 8.38 -16.56 13.72
N GLU A 390 7.42 -15.78 14.21
CA GLU A 390 6.18 -15.53 13.46
C GLU A 390 6.46 -14.67 12.21
N THR A 391 5.78 -14.99 11.11
CA THR A 391 5.88 -14.24 9.84
C THR A 391 5.41 -12.78 10.00
N SER A 392 4.40 -12.56 10.85
CA SER A 392 3.85 -11.24 11.20
C SER A 392 4.92 -10.27 11.73
N THR A 393 5.90 -10.79 12.49
CA THR A 393 6.99 -10.01 13.09
C THR A 393 7.86 -9.32 12.06
N LEU A 394 8.06 -9.89 10.87
CA LEU A 394 8.83 -9.25 9.81
C LEU A 394 7.92 -8.52 8.82
N ILE A 395 6.76 -9.10 8.50
CA ILE A 395 5.85 -8.55 7.49
C ILE A 395 5.30 -7.17 7.87
N LEU A 396 4.94 -6.94 9.14
CA LEU A 396 4.34 -5.67 9.56
C LEU A 396 5.27 -4.46 9.30
N PRO A 397 6.50 -4.39 9.85
CA PRO A 397 7.38 -3.25 9.63
C PRO A 397 7.79 -3.12 8.17
N MET A 398 7.99 -4.23 7.45
CA MET A 398 8.26 -4.23 6.00
C MET A 398 7.12 -3.59 5.19
N GLN A 399 5.87 -3.91 5.51
CA GLN A 399 4.70 -3.36 4.82
C GLN A 399 4.59 -1.84 5.05
N LEU A 400 4.75 -1.39 6.29
CA LEU A 400 4.69 0.03 6.64
C LEU A 400 5.84 0.80 6.00
N SER A 401 7.06 0.26 6.04
CA SER A 401 8.24 0.92 5.46
C SER A 401 8.15 1.06 3.95
N ALA A 402 7.52 0.11 3.26
CA ALA A 402 7.23 0.24 1.83
C ALA A 402 6.34 1.46 1.53
N SER A 403 5.29 1.68 2.33
CA SER A 403 4.41 2.84 2.14
C SER A 403 5.11 4.16 2.48
N MET A 404 5.95 4.17 3.51
CA MET A 404 6.75 5.35 3.88
C MET A 404 7.76 5.69 2.78
N GLY A 405 8.47 4.69 2.25
CA GLY A 405 9.44 4.84 1.17
C GLY A 405 8.82 5.44 -0.09
N ARG A 406 7.61 5.00 -0.49
CA ARG A 406 6.85 5.60 -1.60
C ARG A 406 6.60 7.10 -1.39
N THR A 407 6.35 7.51 -0.14
CA THR A 407 5.99 8.89 0.22
C THR A 407 7.18 9.84 0.21
N VAL A 408 8.40 9.30 0.22
CA VAL A 408 9.67 10.03 0.05
C VAL A 408 10.31 9.79 -1.33
N SER A 409 9.56 9.26 -2.30
CA SER A 409 10.09 9.01 -3.65
C SER A 409 9.78 10.17 -4.60
N PRO A 410 10.78 10.76 -5.28
CA PRO A 410 10.56 11.81 -6.27
C PRO A 410 9.94 11.29 -7.58
N VAL A 411 9.96 9.97 -7.79
CA VAL A 411 9.43 9.31 -8.98
C VAL A 411 8.09 8.59 -8.71
N ALA A 412 7.57 8.65 -7.47
CA ALA A 412 6.26 8.10 -7.18
C ALA A 412 5.15 8.88 -7.88
N GLY A 413 4.26 8.18 -8.58
CA GLY A 413 3.17 8.79 -9.35
C GLY A 413 2.28 9.71 -8.51
N VAL A 414 2.02 9.36 -7.24
CA VAL A 414 1.27 10.22 -6.30
C VAL A 414 2.02 11.52 -5.99
N ILE A 415 3.34 11.49 -5.83
CA ILE A 415 4.14 12.69 -5.57
C ILE A 415 4.20 13.56 -6.83
N ILE A 416 4.38 12.96 -8.00
CA ILE A 416 4.37 13.67 -9.30
C ILE A 416 3.04 14.37 -9.53
N ALA A 417 1.92 13.65 -9.43
CA ALA A 417 0.60 14.20 -9.74
C ALA A 417 0.19 15.31 -8.75
N THR A 418 0.49 15.14 -7.46
CA THR A 418 0.20 16.18 -6.45
C THR A 418 1.12 17.39 -6.58
N ALA A 419 2.39 17.19 -6.95
CA ALA A 419 3.34 18.27 -7.24
C ALA A 419 2.90 19.13 -8.42
N GLU A 420 2.39 18.49 -9.48
CA GLU A 420 1.87 19.15 -10.68
C GLU A 420 0.68 20.06 -10.34
N ILE A 421 -0.34 19.53 -9.65
CA ILE A 421 -1.51 20.32 -9.20
C ILE A 421 -1.07 21.49 -8.30
N ALA A 422 -0.11 21.26 -7.42
CA ALA A 422 0.41 22.29 -6.54
C ALA A 422 1.44 23.21 -7.18
N LYS A 423 1.86 22.99 -8.43
CA LYS A 423 2.89 23.79 -9.10
C LYS A 423 4.17 23.91 -8.26
N VAL A 424 4.62 22.81 -7.65
CA VAL A 424 5.86 22.73 -6.85
C VAL A 424 6.75 21.60 -7.36
N SER A 425 8.03 21.61 -6.97
CA SER A 425 8.97 20.53 -7.31
C SER A 425 8.73 19.27 -6.48
N THR A 426 8.77 18.09 -7.11
CA THR A 426 8.72 16.79 -6.42
C THR A 426 9.84 16.63 -5.40
N LEU A 427 11.06 17.09 -5.73
CA LEU A 427 12.21 17.06 -4.82
C LEU A 427 11.99 17.93 -3.59
N ALA A 428 11.28 19.05 -3.72
CA ALA A 428 10.97 19.91 -2.58
C ALA A 428 10.00 19.21 -1.61
N ILE A 429 9.01 18.46 -2.13
CA ILE A 429 8.10 17.65 -1.31
C ILE A 429 8.87 16.56 -0.59
N VAL A 430 9.71 15.81 -1.33
CA VAL A 430 10.52 14.71 -0.79
C VAL A 430 11.45 15.19 0.31
N LYS A 431 12.18 16.29 0.10
CA LYS A 431 13.09 16.88 1.10
C LYS A 431 12.37 17.16 2.42
N ARG A 432 11.12 17.60 2.34
CA ARG A 432 10.28 17.89 3.52
C ARG A 432 9.74 16.63 4.17
N ASN A 433 9.26 15.68 3.37
CA ASN A 433 8.71 14.40 3.83
C ASN A 433 9.78 13.48 4.45
N LEU A 434 11.04 13.58 4.02
CA LEU A 434 12.12 12.70 4.47
C LEU A 434 12.37 12.78 5.99
N ILE A 435 12.23 13.97 6.59
CA ILE A 435 12.50 14.15 8.02
C ILE A 435 11.41 13.49 8.88
N PRO A 436 10.11 13.82 8.76
CA PRO A 436 9.06 13.15 9.54
C PRO A 436 8.98 11.65 9.32
N LEU A 437 9.14 11.19 8.07
CA LEU A 437 9.05 9.77 7.75
C LEU A 437 10.30 9.00 8.15
N GLY A 438 11.47 9.64 8.16
CA GLY A 438 12.68 9.07 8.74
C GLY A 438 12.54 8.89 10.26
N ILE A 439 11.99 9.88 10.97
CA ILE A 439 11.70 9.76 12.40
C ILE A 439 10.66 8.66 12.67
N ALA A 440 9.58 8.60 11.89
CA ALA A 440 8.59 7.54 12.01
C ALA A 440 9.20 6.15 11.76
N LEU A 441 10.06 6.01 10.74
CA LEU A 441 10.78 4.76 10.47
C LEU A 441 11.64 4.34 11.66
N VAL A 442 12.40 5.27 12.24
CA VAL A 442 13.24 4.99 13.41
C VAL A 442 12.38 4.57 14.61
N ILE A 443 11.33 5.32 14.94
CA ILE A 443 10.41 4.98 16.05
C ILE A 443 9.78 3.61 15.83
N MET A 444 9.39 3.27 14.60
CA MET A 444 8.83 1.96 14.26
C MET A 444 9.85 0.85 14.52
N LEU A 445 11.12 1.04 14.11
CA LEU A 445 12.17 0.04 14.33
C LEU A 445 12.44 -0.19 15.82
N PHE A 446 12.48 0.88 16.62
CA PHE A 446 12.60 0.75 18.07
C PHE A 446 11.37 0.07 18.65
N TYR A 447 10.18 0.66 18.52
CA TYR A 447 8.95 0.15 19.11
C TYR A 447 8.61 -1.30 18.72
N HIS A 448 8.97 -1.73 17.51
CA HIS A 448 8.68 -3.09 17.03
C HIS A 448 9.68 -4.15 17.47
N PHE A 449 10.98 -3.80 17.54
CA PHE A 449 12.05 -4.78 17.71
C PHE A 449 12.88 -4.64 19.00
N ILE A 450 12.80 -3.49 19.69
CA ILE A 450 13.60 -3.12 20.87
C ILE A 450 12.66 -2.75 22.01
#